data_AF-A0A7V4BLI8-F1
#
_entry.id   AF-A0A7V4BLI8-F1
#
_cell.length_a   1.000
_cell.length_b   1.000
_cell.length_c   1.000
_cell.angle_alpha   90.00
_cell.angle_beta   90.00
_cell.angle_gamma   90.00
#
_symmetry.space_group_name_H-M   'P 1'
#
loop_
_entity.id
_entity.type
_entity.pdbx_description
1 polymer ?
#
loop_
_entity_poly.entity_id
_entity_poly.type
_entity_poly.pdbx_seq_one_letter_code
_entity_poly.pdbx_strand_id
1 'polypeptide(L)' 'MKKIISVVGARPNFMKVAPIYRELLNYKNNITHLIVHTGQ' A
#
# COMPACT_ATOMS: atom_id res chain seq x y z
N MET A 1 9.52 -0.54 -14.09
CA MET A 1 8.62 -0.18 -12.97
C MET A 1 8.19 -1.44 -12.25
N LYS A 2 8.35 -1.51 -10.92
CA LYS A 2 7.86 -2.64 -10.11
C LYS A 2 6.47 -2.29 -9.56
N LYS A 3 5.56 -3.27 -9.54
CA LYS A 3 4.20 -3.10 -8.99
C LYS A 3 4.10 -3.84 -7.66
N ILE A 4 3.63 -3.16 -6.63
CA ILE A 4 3.41 -3.70 -5.29
C ILE A 4 1.93 -3.50 -4.94
N ILE A 5 1.28 -4.53 -4.41
CA ILE A 5 -0.12 -4.46 -4.00
C ILE A 5 -0.21 -4.92 -2.54
N SER A 6 -0.72 -4.05 -1.67
CA SER A 6 -1.03 -4.38 -0.27
C SER A 6 -2.50 -4.73 -0.15
N VAL A 7 -2.81 -5.99 0.12
CA VAL A 7 -4.17 -6.48 0.35
C VAL A 7 -4.46 -6.43 1.85
N VAL A 8 -5.51 -5.72 2.25
CA VAL A 8 -5.83 -5.41 3.65
C VAL A 8 -7.30 -5.69 3.95
N GLY A 9 -7.57 -6.26 5.13
CA GLY A 9 -8.91 -6.65 5.57
C GLY A 9 -9.59 -5.56 6.40
N ALA A 10 -9.00 -5.20 7.54
CA ALA A 10 -9.63 -4.33 8.52
C ALA A 10 -8.81 -3.06 8.81
N ARG A 11 -9.40 -2.09 9.55
CA ARG A 11 -8.76 -0.84 9.97
C ARG A 11 -7.34 -1.00 10.53
N PRO A 12 -7.01 -1.99 11.40
CA PRO A 12 -5.65 -2.17 11.89
C PRO A 12 -4.62 -2.41 10.78
N ASN A 13 -5.02 -3.05 9.68
CA ASN A 13 -4.13 -3.32 8.55
C ASN A 13 -3.82 -2.04 7.77
N PHE A 14 -4.81 -1.15 7.60
CA PHE A 14 -4.60 0.18 7.01
C PHE A 14 -3.63 1.02 7.83
N MET A 15 -3.76 1.01 9.16
CA MET A 15 -2.85 1.74 10.03
C MET A 15 -1.39 1.27 9.86
N LYS A 16 -1.19 -0.04 9.67
CA LYS A 16 0.13 -0.63 9.43
C LYS A 16 0.67 -0.36 8.02
N VAL A 17 -0.19 -0.34 7.00
CA VAL A 17 0.21 -0.06 5.61
C VAL A 17 0.43 1.43 5.35
N ALA A 18 -0.24 2.33 6.07
CA ALA A 18 -0.12 3.77 5.90
C ALA A 18 1.33 4.32 5.87
N PRO A 19 2.23 3.99 6.82
CA PRO A 19 3.62 4.44 6.75
C PRO A 19 4.38 3.87 5.55
N ILE A 20 4.09 2.62 5.14
CA ILE A 20 4.72 1.98 3.97
C ILE A 20 4.28 2.68 2.68
N TYR A 21 2.98 2.97 2.54
CA TYR A 21 2.44 3.70 1.39
C TYR A 21 3.10 5.08 1.25
N ARG A 22 3.26 5.81 2.37
CA ARG A 22 3.91 7.12 2.38
C ARG A 22 5.35 7.05 1.88
N GLU A 23 6.12 6.06 2.31
CA GLU A 23 7.50 5.90 1.86
C GLU A 23 7.58 5.53 0.36
N LEU A 24 6.68 4.65 -0.11
CA LEU A 24 6.67 4.22 -1.50
C LEU A 24 6.34 5.35 -2.49
N LEU A 25 5.67 6.43 -2.05
CA LEU A 25 5.45 7.63 -2.88
C LEU A 25 6.76 8.32 -3.29
N ASN A 26 7.82 8.23 -2.48
CA ASN A 26 9.14 8.78 -2.81
C ASN A 26 9.77 8.07 -4.02
N TYR A 27 9.33 6.85 -4.32
CA TYR A 27 9.84 6.01 -5.40
C TYR A 27 8.88 5.89 -6.58
N LYS A 28 7.92 6.82 -6.74
CA LYS A 28 6.85 6.78 -7.76
C LYS A 28 7.33 6.60 -9.21
N ASN A 29 8.55 7.02 -9.52
CA ASN A 29 9.15 6.85 -10.85
C ASN A 29 9.50 5.39 -11.16
N ASN A 30 9.74 4.59 -10.11
CA ASN A 30 10.25 3.22 -10.22
C ASN A 30 9.25 2.20 -9.68
N ILE A 31 8.34 2.63 -8.79
CA ILE A 31 7.38 1.79 -8.07
C ILE A 31 5.96 2.33 -8.27
N THR A 32 5.04 1.43 -8.59
CA THR A 32 3.60 1.66 -8.49
C THR A 32 3.05 0.86 -7.32
N HIS A 33 2.52 1.53 -6.31
CA HIS A 33 1.93 0.91 -5.13
C HIS A 33 0.42 1.09 -5.11
N LEU A 34 -0.32 0.00 -4.86
CA LEU A 34 -1.78 -0.02 -4.75
C LEU A 34 -2.18 -0.67 -3.43
N ILE A 35 -3.30 -0.20 -2.86
CA ILE A 35 -3.93 -0.81 -1.69
C ILE A 35 -5.28 -1.38 -2.12
N VAL A 36 -5.55 -2.64 -1.75
CA VAL A 36 -6.82 -3.32 -2.01
C VAL A 36 -7.47 -3.68 -0.69
N HIS A 37 -8.68 -3.19 -0.46
CA HIS A 37 -9.53 -3.54 0.68
C HIS A 37 -10.33 -4.81 0.36
N THR A 38 -10.29 -5.84 1.20
CA THR A 38 -11.03 -7.10 0.94
C THR A 38 -12.48 -7.11 1.40
N GLY A 39 -12.89 -6.13 2.22
CA GLY A 39 -14.28 -5.96 2.66
C GLY A 39 -14.61 -6.61 4.00
N GLN A 40 -13.59 -7.13 4.71
CA GLN A 40 -13.72 -7.61 6.09
C GLN A 40 -13.93 -6.46 7.08
#